data_AF-A0ABC8QLY4-F1
#
_entry.id   AF-A0ABC8QLY4-F1
#
_cell.length_a   1.000
_cell.length_b   1.000
_cell.length_c   1.000
_cell.angle_alpha   90.00
_cell.angle_beta   90.00
_cell.angle_gamma   90.00
#
_symmetry.space_group_name_H-M   'P 1'
#
loop_
_entity.id
_entity.type
_entity.pdbx_description
1 polymer ?
#
loop_
_entity_poly.entity_id
_entity_poly.type
_entity_poly.pdbx_seq_one_letter_code
_entity_poly.pdbx_strand_id
1 'polypeptide(L)'
;MREFTEVDRGVTLSEALLRHDKWLEKKGIKTTNFAVVTWSNWDCRVMLESECRYKKIRKPPYFNRWINLKVPFSEVFSGVRCNLKEAVQMAGLAWQGRAHCGLDDAKNTARLLALLMRKGFKFSITNSMFHQCTDQSLTGKQPQEHLQFPLYQPHKLKDLHVPIIQFHPHCYCGVNSSKGMVRKPGPKQGSLFFGCGNWTAARGARCHYFEWASS
;
A
#
# COMPACT_ATOMS: atom_id res chain seq x y z
N MET A 1 -21.06 9.04 25.75
CA MET A 1 -22.13 8.88 24.74
C MET A 1 -22.08 10.01 23.70
N ARG A 2 -20.97 10.18 22.95
CA ARG A 2 -20.81 11.21 21.91
C ARG A 2 -20.19 10.70 20.59
N GLU A 3 -19.71 9.46 20.52
CA GLU A 3 -18.99 8.95 19.34
C GLU A 3 -19.89 8.30 18.27
N PHE A 4 -21.08 7.80 18.61
CA PHE A 4 -21.95 7.13 17.64
C PHE A 4 -22.59 8.08 16.62
N THR A 5 -22.77 9.36 16.95
CA THR A 5 -23.57 10.30 16.14
C THR A 5 -22.86 10.88 14.92
N GLU A 6 -21.53 10.90 14.90
CA GLU A 6 -20.76 11.48 13.78
C GLU A 6 -20.68 10.52 12.59
N VAL A 7 -20.60 9.21 12.87
CA VAL A 7 -20.55 8.17 11.83
C VAL A 7 -21.92 8.01 11.15
N ASP A 8 -23.01 8.07 11.92
CA ASP A 8 -24.38 7.95 11.39
C ASP A 8 -24.74 9.09 10.42
N ARG A 9 -24.07 10.24 10.55
CA ARG A 9 -24.19 11.40 9.66
C ARG A 9 -23.13 11.43 8.56
N GLY A 10 -22.20 10.48 8.58
CA GLY A 10 -21.13 10.34 7.61
C GLY A 10 -21.67 9.95 6.23
N VAL A 11 -20.87 10.19 5.21
CA VAL A 11 -21.15 9.67 3.86
C VAL A 11 -20.53 8.29 3.68
N THR A 12 -21.08 7.51 2.75
CA THR A 12 -20.48 6.23 2.38
C THR A 12 -19.06 6.42 1.83
N LEU A 13 -18.23 5.37 1.88
CA LEU A 13 -16.88 5.45 1.32
C LEU A 13 -16.88 5.79 -0.18
N SER A 14 -17.82 5.25 -0.95
CA SER A 14 -17.94 5.53 -2.39
C SER A 14 -18.17 7.03 -2.63
N GLU A 15 -19.09 7.62 -1.86
CA GLU A 15 -19.38 9.05 -1.93
C GLU A 15 -18.19 9.90 -1.44
N ALA A 16 -17.51 9.48 -0.37
CA ALA A 16 -16.32 10.17 0.12
C ALA A 16 -15.20 10.21 -0.94
N LEU A 17 -14.94 9.09 -1.61
CA LEU A 17 -13.94 8.99 -2.67
C LEU A 17 -14.31 9.84 -3.89
N LEU A 18 -15.60 9.87 -4.26
CA LEU A 18 -16.09 10.74 -5.34
C LEU A 18 -15.92 12.23 -4.99
N ARG A 19 -16.28 12.62 -3.75
CA ARG A 19 -16.08 14.00 -3.26
C ARG A 19 -14.60 14.39 -3.23
N HIS A 20 -13.75 13.47 -2.80
CA HIS A 20 -12.30 13.68 -2.80
C HIS A 20 -11.76 13.88 -4.23
N ASP A 21 -12.17 13.04 -5.18
CA ASP A 21 -11.76 13.17 -6.58
C ASP A 21 -12.18 14.51 -7.20
N LYS A 22 -13.44 14.91 -7.00
CA LYS A 22 -13.95 16.23 -7.44
C LYS A 22 -13.22 17.39 -6.76
N TRP A 23 -12.85 17.23 -5.48
CA TRP A 23 -12.08 18.25 -4.77
C TRP A 23 -10.67 18.41 -5.35
N LEU A 24 -9.98 17.31 -5.69
CA LEU A 24 -8.68 17.35 -6.37
C LEU A 24 -8.78 18.02 -7.74
N GLU A 25 -9.83 17.72 -8.50
CA GLU A 25 -10.11 18.35 -9.79
C GLU A 25 -10.32 19.86 -9.64
N LYS A 26 -11.19 20.29 -8.72
CA LYS A 26 -11.45 21.70 -8.43
C LYS A 26 -10.20 22.46 -7.97
N LYS A 27 -9.26 21.76 -7.32
CA LYS A 27 -7.97 22.33 -6.90
C LYS A 27 -6.92 22.33 -8.01
N GLY A 28 -7.22 21.80 -9.20
CA GLY A 28 -6.28 21.69 -10.31
C GLY A 28 -5.16 20.68 -10.04
N ILE A 29 -5.28 19.82 -9.02
CA ILE A 29 -4.22 18.89 -8.63
C ILE A 29 -4.12 17.73 -9.62
N LYS A 30 -5.25 17.27 -10.18
CA LYS A 30 -5.29 16.15 -11.12
C LYS A 30 -4.51 16.40 -12.42
N THR A 31 -4.27 17.66 -12.78
CA THR A 31 -3.48 18.06 -13.95
C THR A 31 -2.00 18.29 -13.63
N THR A 32 -1.59 18.04 -12.37
CA THR A 32 -0.20 18.17 -11.92
C THR A 32 0.39 16.80 -11.61
N ASN A 33 1.72 16.75 -11.49
CA ASN A 33 2.36 15.60 -10.89
C ASN A 33 2.25 15.70 -9.35
N PHE A 34 1.46 14.82 -8.75
CA PHE A 34 1.25 14.77 -7.30
C PHE A 34 1.37 13.34 -6.76
N ALA A 35 1.59 13.22 -5.45
CA ALA A 35 1.63 11.95 -4.76
C ALA A 35 0.87 12.04 -3.43
N VAL A 36 0.22 10.93 -3.06
CA VAL A 36 -0.35 10.78 -1.71
C VAL A 36 0.78 10.52 -0.72
N VAL A 37 0.70 11.13 0.46
CA VAL A 37 1.65 10.91 1.57
C VAL A 37 0.91 10.37 2.77
N THR A 38 1.43 9.31 3.38
CA THR A 38 0.88 8.66 4.57
C THR A 38 1.98 8.46 5.60
N TRP A 39 1.62 8.28 6.88
CA TRP A 39 2.63 7.93 7.89
C TRP A 39 3.12 6.49 7.72
N SER A 40 2.28 5.57 7.21
CA SER A 40 2.68 4.18 6.99
C SER A 40 2.01 3.58 5.76
N ASN A 41 2.41 2.37 5.39
CA ASN A 41 1.72 1.63 4.33
C ASN A 41 0.27 1.26 4.71
N TRP A 42 -0.12 1.36 5.99
CA TRP A 42 -1.42 0.91 6.47
C TRP A 42 -2.58 1.58 5.73
N ASP A 43 -2.55 2.90 5.57
CA ASP A 43 -3.69 3.69 5.05
C ASP A 43 -4.08 3.26 3.64
N CYS A 44 -3.14 3.33 2.69
CA CYS A 44 -3.41 3.04 1.28
C CYS A 44 -3.39 1.54 0.95
N ARG A 45 -2.51 0.76 1.59
CA ARG A 45 -2.29 -0.65 1.27
C ARG A 45 -3.25 -1.59 1.99
N VAL A 46 -3.54 -1.31 3.25
CA VAL A 46 -4.32 -2.21 4.10
C VAL A 46 -5.74 -1.69 4.23
N MET A 47 -5.92 -0.51 4.84
CA MET A 47 -7.23 0.00 5.20
C MET A 47 -8.08 0.30 3.96
N LEU A 48 -7.62 1.21 3.09
CA LEU A 48 -8.40 1.64 1.94
C LEU A 48 -8.61 0.51 0.93
N GLU A 49 -7.59 -0.31 0.67
CA GLU A 49 -7.70 -1.46 -0.23
C GLU A 49 -8.71 -2.49 0.27
N SER A 50 -8.59 -2.92 1.54
CA SER A 50 -9.48 -3.93 2.10
C SER A 50 -10.93 -3.44 2.12
N GLU A 51 -11.14 -2.18 2.50
CA GLU A 51 -12.46 -1.58 2.56
C GLU A 51 -13.10 -1.43 1.16
N CYS A 52 -12.30 -1.01 0.16
CA CYS A 52 -12.75 -0.94 -1.23
C CYS A 52 -13.09 -2.34 -1.77
N ARG A 53 -12.25 -3.35 -1.51
CA ARG A 53 -12.50 -4.74 -1.93
C ARG A 53 -13.76 -5.30 -1.28
N TYR A 54 -13.92 -5.11 0.03
CA TYR A 54 -15.08 -5.57 0.78
C TYR A 54 -16.38 -4.93 0.27
N LYS A 55 -16.38 -3.62 0.03
CA LYS A 55 -17.53 -2.86 -0.47
C LYS A 55 -17.70 -2.89 -1.99
N LYS A 56 -16.84 -3.62 -2.72
CA LYS A 56 -16.79 -3.68 -4.18
C LYS A 56 -16.69 -2.29 -4.86
N ILE A 57 -15.94 -1.39 -4.23
CA ILE A 57 -15.69 -0.03 -4.74
C ILE A 57 -14.38 -0.06 -5.53
N ARG A 58 -14.38 0.52 -6.73
CA ARG A 58 -13.13 0.73 -7.49
C ARG A 58 -12.31 1.81 -6.80
N LYS A 59 -11.15 1.43 -6.27
CA LYS A 59 -10.25 2.38 -5.62
C LYS A 59 -9.62 3.35 -6.64
N PRO A 60 -9.58 4.67 -6.37
CA PRO A 60 -8.94 5.63 -7.26
C PRO A 60 -7.44 5.33 -7.47
N PRO A 61 -6.93 5.34 -8.71
CA PRO A 61 -5.55 4.94 -9.01
C PRO A 61 -4.46 5.79 -8.34
N TYR A 62 -4.72 7.05 -7.98
CA TYR A 62 -3.74 7.88 -7.28
C TYR A 62 -3.47 7.41 -5.84
N PHE A 63 -4.30 6.53 -5.27
CA PHE A 63 -3.99 5.83 -4.01
C PHE A 63 -3.15 4.55 -4.20
N ASN A 64 -2.81 4.18 -5.44
CA ASN A 64 -1.96 3.02 -5.73
C ASN A 64 -0.46 3.34 -5.72
N ARG A 65 -0.07 4.59 -5.55
CA ARG A 65 1.33 5.02 -5.44
C ARG A 65 1.39 6.10 -4.37
N TRP A 66 2.19 5.89 -3.33
CA TRP A 66 2.27 6.84 -2.21
C TRP A 66 3.68 6.89 -1.61
N ILE A 67 3.89 7.94 -0.83
CA ILE A 67 5.06 8.15 0.01
C ILE A 67 4.69 7.77 1.43
N ASN A 68 5.28 6.70 1.94
CA ASN A 68 5.27 6.31 3.33
C ASN A 68 6.35 7.11 4.06
N LEU A 69 5.92 8.13 4.80
CA LEU A 69 6.81 9.11 5.43
C LEU A 69 7.72 8.49 6.50
N LYS A 70 7.43 7.30 7.03
CA LYS A 70 8.37 6.58 7.92
C LYS A 70 9.70 6.28 7.26
N VAL A 71 9.72 6.00 5.95
CA VAL A 71 10.96 5.66 5.24
C VAL A 71 11.95 6.84 5.25
N PRO A 72 11.60 8.02 4.68
CA PRO A 72 12.49 9.17 4.70
C PRO A 72 12.75 9.70 6.11
N PHE A 73 11.76 9.60 7.01
CA PHE A 73 11.98 9.94 8.41
C PHE A 73 13.06 9.06 9.05
N SER A 74 13.00 7.74 8.82
CA SER A 74 14.00 6.80 9.37
C SER A 74 15.38 7.07 8.80
N GLU A 75 15.49 7.50 7.54
CA GLU A 75 16.77 7.87 6.93
C GLU A 75 17.39 9.11 7.60
N VAL A 76 16.57 10.13 7.89
CA VAL A 76 17.04 11.37 8.52
C VAL A 76 17.30 11.22 10.03
N PHE A 77 16.58 10.31 10.70
CA PHE A 77 16.62 10.13 12.16
C PHE A 77 17.14 8.74 12.58
N SER A 78 18.06 8.16 11.80
CA SER A 78 18.85 6.96 12.15
C SER A 78 18.04 5.70 12.49
N GLY A 79 16.96 5.43 11.76
CA GLY A 79 16.25 4.15 11.81
C GLY A 79 15.40 3.90 13.06
N VAL A 80 15.12 4.93 13.86
CA VAL A 80 14.35 4.79 15.10
C VAL A 80 12.93 4.33 14.81
N ARG A 81 12.56 3.16 15.35
CA ARG A 81 11.19 2.68 15.30
C ARG A 81 10.32 3.53 16.22
N CYS A 82 9.41 4.27 15.63
CA CYS A 82 8.50 5.16 16.35
C CYS A 82 7.11 5.23 15.70
N ASN A 83 6.13 5.67 16.47
CA ASN A 83 4.82 6.08 15.98
C ASN A 83 4.85 7.55 15.49
N LEU A 84 3.75 8.03 14.91
CA LEU A 84 3.70 9.37 14.30
C LEU A 84 3.96 10.47 15.33
N LYS A 85 3.36 10.35 16.51
CA LYS A 85 3.49 11.36 17.57
C LYS A 85 4.92 11.46 18.09
N GLU A 86 5.55 10.31 18.34
CA GLU A 86 6.97 10.23 18.68
C GLU A 86 7.84 10.84 17.58
N ALA A 87 7.60 10.51 16.31
CA ALA A 87 8.37 11.08 15.19
C ALA A 87 8.26 12.60 15.10
N VAL A 88 7.05 13.14 15.28
CA VAL A 88 6.79 14.59 15.33
C VAL A 88 7.59 15.22 16.48
N GLN A 89 7.59 14.61 17.66
CA GLN A 89 8.32 15.11 18.83
C GLN A 89 9.85 15.01 18.66
N MET A 90 10.37 13.90 18.12
CA MET A 90 11.80 13.72 17.82
C MET A 90 12.30 14.71 16.77
N ALA A 91 11.42 15.11 15.84
CA ALA A 91 11.68 16.15 14.88
C ALA A 91 11.68 17.58 15.47
N GLY A 92 11.46 17.71 16.79
CA GLY A 92 11.38 19.00 17.49
C GLY A 92 10.05 19.73 17.31
N LEU A 93 9.01 19.05 16.79
CA LEU A 93 7.69 19.64 16.59
C LEU A 93 6.76 19.27 17.77
N ALA A 94 5.98 20.24 18.24
CA ALA A 94 4.88 19.94 19.17
C ALA A 94 3.72 19.26 18.43
N TRP A 95 3.14 18.22 19.04
CA TRP A 95 1.91 17.57 18.55
C TRP A 95 0.74 18.56 18.58
N GLN A 96 -0.05 18.61 17.50
CA GLN A 96 -1.24 19.46 17.41
C GLN A 96 -2.52 18.63 17.31
N GLY A 97 -3.56 19.02 18.03
CA GLY A 97 -4.86 18.34 17.99
C GLY A 97 -4.88 17.01 18.75
N ARG A 98 -5.86 16.16 18.43
CA ARG A 98 -6.11 14.91 19.14
C ARG A 98 -5.42 13.74 18.43
N ALA A 99 -4.67 12.93 19.17
CA ALA A 99 -4.11 11.70 18.63
C ALA A 99 -5.22 10.78 18.12
N HIS A 100 -4.99 10.12 16.99
CA HIS A 100 -5.96 9.21 16.35
C HIS A 100 -7.20 9.91 15.75
N CYS A 101 -7.20 11.24 15.66
CA CYS A 101 -8.10 11.98 14.80
C CYS A 101 -7.47 12.08 13.41
N GLY A 102 -8.10 11.48 12.39
CA GLY A 102 -7.51 11.38 11.04
C GLY A 102 -7.09 12.73 10.44
N LEU A 103 -7.85 13.81 10.69
CA LEU A 103 -7.50 15.15 10.23
C LEU A 103 -6.27 15.71 10.95
N ASP A 104 -6.18 15.53 12.27
CA ASP A 104 -5.06 16.04 13.07
C ASP A 104 -3.78 15.24 12.77
N ASP A 105 -3.90 13.92 12.61
CA ASP A 105 -2.80 13.05 12.18
C ASP A 105 -2.29 13.45 10.78
N ALA A 106 -3.19 13.76 9.83
CA ALA A 106 -2.82 14.25 8.50
C ALA A 106 -2.09 15.61 8.56
N LYS A 107 -2.56 16.55 9.39
CA LYS A 107 -1.90 17.85 9.60
C LYS A 107 -0.50 17.69 10.20
N ASN A 108 -0.33 16.85 11.21
CA ASN A 108 0.99 16.59 11.80
C ASN A 108 1.92 15.88 10.81
N THR A 109 1.40 14.94 10.01
CA THR A 109 2.15 14.30 8.91
C THR A 109 2.62 15.33 7.90
N ALA A 110 1.77 16.27 7.48
CA ALA A 110 2.12 17.35 6.56
C ALA A 110 3.20 18.29 7.14
N ARG A 111 3.13 18.61 8.44
CA ARG A 111 4.15 19.41 9.13
C ARG A 111 5.51 18.69 9.16
N LEU A 112 5.51 17.38 9.44
CA LEU A 112 6.72 16.57 9.42
C LEU A 112 7.31 16.48 8.01
N LEU A 113 6.48 16.25 7.00
CA LEU A 113 6.88 16.28 5.59
C LEU A 113 7.54 17.61 5.22
N ALA A 114 6.91 18.73 5.55
CA ALA A 114 7.44 20.06 5.26
C ALA A 114 8.80 20.32 5.93
N LEU A 115 8.99 19.83 7.17
CA LEU A 115 10.29 19.92 7.84
C LEU A 115 11.38 19.14 7.10
N LEU A 116 11.08 17.90 6.70
CA LEU A 116 12.02 17.06 5.95
C LEU A 116 12.37 17.68 4.59
N MET A 117 11.40 18.29 3.90
CA MET A 117 11.64 19.06 2.68
C MET A 117 12.58 20.25 2.92
N ARG A 118 12.38 21.01 4.00
CA ARG A 118 13.25 22.15 4.37
C ARG A 118 14.67 21.70 4.74
N LYS A 119 14.84 20.46 5.24
CA LYS A 119 16.14 19.83 5.45
C LYS A 119 16.81 19.32 4.16
N GLY A 120 16.18 19.53 3.00
CA GLY A 120 16.73 19.15 1.69
C GLY A 120 16.45 17.71 1.28
N PHE A 121 15.58 16.99 1.99
CA PHE A 121 15.25 15.61 1.64
C PHE A 121 14.48 15.56 0.30
N LYS A 122 14.95 14.71 -0.62
CA LYS A 122 14.30 14.50 -1.93
C LYS A 122 13.39 13.29 -1.88
N PHE A 123 12.10 13.52 -2.07
CA PHE A 123 11.09 12.47 -1.98
C PHE A 123 10.90 11.72 -3.28
N SER A 124 10.63 10.42 -3.17
CA SER A 124 10.20 9.55 -4.25
C SER A 124 9.09 8.62 -3.75
N ILE A 125 8.37 8.00 -4.68
CA ILE A 125 7.34 6.99 -4.33
C ILE A 125 8.02 5.83 -3.62
N THR A 126 7.64 5.59 -2.35
CA THR A 126 8.23 4.54 -1.53
C THR A 126 7.49 3.20 -1.65
N ASN A 127 6.23 3.23 -2.08
CA ASN A 127 5.41 2.04 -2.20
C ASN A 127 4.34 2.20 -3.29
N SER A 128 3.94 1.08 -3.86
CA SER A 128 2.92 1.05 -4.90
C SER A 128 2.17 -0.28 -4.92
N MET A 129 0.97 -0.26 -5.48
CA MET A 129 0.16 -1.44 -5.76
C MET A 129 -0.24 -1.45 -7.23
N PHE A 130 0.17 -2.49 -7.94
CA PHE A 130 -0.33 -2.75 -9.28
C PHE A 130 -1.41 -3.81 -9.17
N HIS A 131 -2.65 -3.47 -9.55
CA HIS A 131 -3.65 -4.48 -9.86
C HIS A 131 -3.29 -5.01 -11.26
N GLN A 132 -2.95 -6.29 -11.36
CA GLN A 132 -3.05 -6.97 -12.64
C GLN A 132 -4.54 -7.02 -12.97
N CYS A 133 -4.97 -6.20 -13.93
CA CYS A 133 -6.25 -6.40 -14.57
C CYS A 133 -6.11 -7.68 -15.39
N THR A 134 -6.46 -8.83 -14.82
CA THR A 134 -6.86 -9.98 -15.63
C THR A 134 -8.23 -9.65 -16.17
N ASP A 135 -8.25 -8.89 -17.26
CA ASP A 135 -9.44 -8.81 -18.09
C ASP A 135 -9.60 -10.18 -18.72
N GLN A 136 -10.45 -11.03 -18.14
CA GLN A 136 -10.96 -12.21 -18.83
C GLN A 136 -11.94 -11.72 -19.90
N SER A 137 -11.41 -11.20 -21.00
CA SER A 137 -12.18 -11.14 -22.23
C SER A 137 -12.05 -12.48 -22.93
N LEU A 138 -13.16 -13.23 -22.92
CA LEU A 138 -13.42 -14.26 -23.92
C LEU A 138 -13.32 -13.62 -25.33
N THR A 139 -12.88 -14.44 -26.28
CA THR A 139 -12.86 -14.25 -27.74
C THR A 139 -11.65 -13.54 -28.37
N GLY A 140 -11.10 -14.17 -29.42
CA GLY A 140 -10.25 -13.49 -30.41
C GLY A 140 -9.08 -14.32 -30.93
N LYS A 141 -9.29 -15.07 -32.02
CA LYS A 141 -8.23 -15.61 -32.87
C LYS A 141 -7.33 -14.47 -33.39
N GLN A 142 -6.04 -14.74 -33.57
CA GLN A 142 -5.10 -13.84 -34.26
C GLN A 142 -5.52 -13.56 -35.71
N PRO A 143 -5.07 -12.44 -36.30
CA PRO A 143 -3.93 -12.54 -37.21
C PRO A 143 -2.88 -11.41 -37.13
N GLN A 144 -1.70 -11.75 -37.67
CA GLN A 144 -0.44 -11.01 -37.83
C GLN A 144 -0.51 -9.89 -38.88
N GLU A 145 0.40 -8.89 -38.77
CA GLU A 145 1.08 -8.15 -39.87
C GLU A 145 2.16 -7.26 -39.22
N HIS A 146 3.43 -7.66 -39.10
CA HIS A 146 4.55 -7.64 -40.07
C HIS A 146 4.97 -6.24 -40.56
N LEU A 147 6.08 -5.70 -40.03
CA LEU A 147 7.01 -4.79 -40.71
C LEU A 147 8.37 -4.80 -39.99
N GLN A 148 9.46 -4.84 -40.77
CA GLN A 148 10.74 -5.49 -40.50
C GLN A 148 11.95 -4.54 -40.37
N PHE A 149 12.84 -4.83 -39.40
CA PHE A 149 14.33 -4.90 -39.48
C PHE A 149 15.21 -3.61 -39.44
N PRO A 150 16.49 -3.64 -38.95
CA PRO A 150 17.51 -4.65 -39.27
C PRO A 150 18.30 -5.33 -38.14
N LEU A 151 18.82 -6.50 -38.55
CA LEU A 151 19.68 -7.46 -37.88
C LEU A 151 21.07 -6.92 -37.53
N TYR A 152 21.56 -7.25 -36.33
CA TYR A 152 22.97 -7.54 -36.08
C TYR A 152 23.08 -8.86 -35.29
N GLN A 153 23.96 -9.74 -35.78
CA GLN A 153 24.18 -11.11 -35.32
C GLN A 153 25.03 -11.19 -34.02
N PRO A 154 25.09 -12.37 -33.38
CA PRO A 154 25.22 -12.50 -31.93
C PRO A 154 26.66 -12.69 -31.44
N HIS A 155 27.04 -11.97 -30.40
CA HIS A 155 28.17 -12.32 -29.55
C HIS A 155 27.65 -12.74 -28.16
N LYS A 156 27.92 -14.01 -27.83
CA LYS A 156 27.55 -14.68 -26.58
C LYS A 156 28.07 -13.93 -25.35
N LEU A 157 27.21 -13.59 -24.40
CA LEU A 157 27.61 -13.50 -22.99
C LEU A 157 26.43 -13.64 -22.01
N LYS A 158 26.38 -14.82 -21.40
CA LYS A 158 26.05 -15.15 -20.00
C LYS A 158 24.67 -14.79 -19.43
N ASP A 159 24.04 -15.84 -18.90
CA ASP A 159 22.86 -15.90 -18.05
C ASP A 159 22.59 -14.65 -17.20
N LEU A 160 21.48 -13.96 -17.49
CA LEU A 160 20.77 -13.18 -16.49
C LEU A 160 19.42 -13.85 -16.21
N HIS A 161 19.41 -14.65 -15.15
CA HIS A 161 18.20 -15.09 -14.48
C HIS A 161 17.41 -13.86 -14.03
N VAL A 162 16.33 -13.54 -14.74
CA VAL A 162 15.34 -12.56 -14.28
C VAL A 162 14.70 -13.16 -13.02
N PRO A 163 14.86 -12.57 -11.82
CA PRO A 163 14.23 -13.14 -10.64
C PRO A 163 12.72 -12.95 -10.78
N ILE A 164 12.02 -14.07 -10.88
CA ILE A 164 10.57 -14.16 -10.69
C ILE A 164 10.30 -13.64 -9.27
N ILE A 165 9.86 -12.38 -9.14
CA ILE A 165 9.48 -11.79 -7.85
C ILE A 165 8.22 -12.51 -7.40
N GLN A 166 8.39 -13.52 -6.54
CA GLN A 166 7.30 -14.31 -6.00
C GLN A 166 6.47 -13.43 -5.04
N PHE A 167 5.32 -12.97 -5.52
CA PHE A 167 4.43 -12.07 -4.78
C PHE A 167 3.88 -12.78 -3.54
N HIS A 168 4.22 -12.27 -2.35
CA HIS A 168 3.63 -12.71 -1.09
C HIS A 168 2.54 -11.71 -0.67
N PRO A 169 1.29 -12.14 -0.46
CA PRO A 169 0.23 -11.25 0.00
C PRO A 169 0.57 -10.72 1.40
N HIS A 170 0.01 -9.58 1.80
CA HIS A 170 0.28 -8.98 3.11
C HIS A 170 -0.82 -9.31 4.10
N CYS A 171 -0.47 -9.51 5.37
CA CYS A 171 -1.47 -9.77 6.42
C CYS A 171 -2.34 -8.53 6.69
N TYR A 172 -3.47 -8.73 7.38
CA TYR A 172 -4.26 -7.61 7.95
C TYR A 172 -3.45 -6.75 8.89
N CYS A 173 -2.32 -7.23 9.42
CA CYS A 173 -1.37 -6.50 10.26
C CYS A 173 -0.31 -5.69 9.49
N GLY A 174 -0.36 -5.67 8.15
CA GLY A 174 0.48 -4.84 7.29
C GLY A 174 1.91 -5.34 7.05
N VAL A 175 2.29 -6.51 7.58
CA VAL A 175 3.56 -7.18 7.25
C VAL A 175 3.37 -8.20 6.12
N ASN A 176 4.47 -8.63 5.49
CA ASN A 176 4.47 -9.77 4.57
C ASN A 176 3.81 -10.97 5.25
N SER A 177 2.93 -11.67 4.55
CA SER A 177 2.42 -12.96 5.04
C SER A 177 3.55 -13.99 5.05
N SER A 178 3.43 -14.94 5.97
CA SER A 178 4.29 -16.13 5.98
C SER A 178 3.59 -17.26 5.24
N LYS A 179 4.31 -17.89 4.32
CA LYS A 179 3.85 -19.09 3.62
C LYS A 179 4.00 -20.32 4.53
N GLY A 180 2.93 -21.09 4.67
CA GLY A 180 2.88 -22.33 5.43
C GLY A 180 2.29 -23.48 4.61
N MET A 181 2.41 -24.69 5.14
CA MET A 181 1.86 -25.90 4.53
C MET A 181 1.07 -26.70 5.58
N VAL A 182 -0.08 -27.24 5.20
CA VAL A 182 -0.88 -28.10 6.06
C VAL A 182 -0.18 -29.46 6.20
N ARG A 183 0.34 -29.75 7.39
CA ARG A 183 0.99 -31.03 7.70
C ARG A 183 0.04 -32.09 8.27
N LYS A 184 -1.12 -31.68 8.79
CA LYS A 184 -2.08 -32.60 9.40
C LYS A 184 -2.71 -33.50 8.32
N PRO A 185 -2.90 -34.79 8.59
CA PRO A 185 -3.54 -35.71 7.65
C PRO A 185 -4.99 -35.26 7.39
N GLY A 186 -5.37 -35.23 6.11
CA GLY A 186 -6.72 -34.84 5.68
C GLY A 186 -6.78 -34.31 4.25
N PRO A 187 -7.98 -33.92 3.76
CA PRO A 187 -8.21 -33.54 2.36
C PRO A 187 -7.39 -32.34 1.85
N LYS A 188 -6.82 -31.54 2.76
CA LYS A 188 -5.99 -30.38 2.45
C LYS A 188 -4.51 -30.59 2.83
N GLN A 189 -4.10 -31.81 3.18
CA GLN A 189 -2.70 -32.11 3.49
C GLN A 189 -1.80 -31.73 2.30
N GLY A 190 -0.66 -31.09 2.58
CA GLY A 190 0.26 -30.60 1.55
C GLY A 190 -0.18 -29.28 0.89
N SER A 191 -1.41 -28.81 1.12
CA SER A 191 -1.85 -27.51 0.59
C SER A 191 -1.09 -26.36 1.24
N LEU A 192 -0.72 -25.39 0.41
CA LEU A 192 -0.01 -24.18 0.82
C LEU A 192 -1.00 -23.09 1.22
N PHE A 193 -0.66 -22.34 2.26
CA PHE A 193 -1.46 -21.20 2.73
C PHE A 193 -0.54 -20.03 3.11
N PHE A 194 -1.11 -18.84 3.19
CA PHE A 194 -0.50 -17.64 3.70
C PHE A 194 -1.15 -17.25 5.02
N GLY A 195 -0.34 -17.03 6.05
CA GLY A 195 -0.77 -16.58 7.38
C GLY A 195 -0.10 -15.27 7.79
N CYS A 196 -0.53 -14.69 8.90
CA CYS A 196 0.11 -13.50 9.47
C CYS A 196 1.62 -13.71 9.68
N GLY A 197 2.47 -12.93 8.99
CA GLY A 197 3.93 -13.09 9.12
C GLY A 197 4.54 -12.45 10.37
N ASN A 198 3.73 -11.77 11.17
CA ASN A 198 4.10 -11.36 12.52
C ASN A 198 3.54 -12.39 13.52
N TRP A 199 4.12 -13.60 13.49
CA TRP A 199 3.79 -14.70 14.37
C TRP A 199 4.96 -15.00 15.30
N THR A 200 4.71 -15.14 16.60
CA THR A 200 5.71 -15.62 17.57
C THR A 200 5.09 -16.66 18.49
N ALA A 201 5.88 -17.61 18.99
CA ALA A 201 5.40 -18.64 19.91
C ALA A 201 4.77 -18.05 21.19
N ALA A 202 5.25 -16.88 21.64
CA ALA A 202 4.78 -16.22 22.85
C ALA A 202 3.48 -15.41 22.69
N ARG A 203 3.20 -14.89 21.48
CA ARG A 203 2.07 -13.96 21.25
C ARG A 203 1.09 -14.43 20.17
N GLY A 204 1.37 -15.56 19.52
CA GLY A 204 0.61 -16.02 18.36
C GLY A 204 0.72 -15.06 17.17
N ALA A 205 -0.22 -15.19 16.24
CA ALA A 205 -0.34 -14.29 15.11
C ALA A 205 -0.87 -12.91 15.56
N ARG A 206 -0.23 -11.83 15.11
CA ARG A 206 -0.72 -10.46 15.35
C ARG A 206 -2.11 -10.18 14.74
N CYS A 207 -2.52 -10.93 13.72
CA CYS A 207 -3.86 -10.85 13.15
C CYS A 207 -4.31 -12.20 12.59
N HIS A 208 -5.61 -12.35 12.38
CA HIS A 208 -6.23 -13.58 11.86
C HIS A 208 -6.19 -13.69 10.33
N TYR A 209 -5.18 -13.10 9.67
CA TYR A 209 -5.02 -13.22 8.22
C TYR A 209 -4.71 -14.67 7.83
N PHE A 210 -5.50 -15.20 6.91
CA PHE A 210 -5.37 -16.52 6.34
C PHE A 210 -5.88 -16.51 4.89
N GLU A 211 -5.11 -17.06 3.97
CA GLU A 211 -5.48 -17.20 2.55
C GLU A 211 -4.84 -18.48 1.98
N TRP A 212 -5.57 -19.25 1.18
CA TRP A 212 -4.97 -20.40 0.48
C TRP A 212 -4.07 -19.90 -0.65
N ALA A 213 -2.89 -20.49 -0.82
CA ALA A 213 -2.08 -20.19 -1.99
C ALA A 213 -2.75 -20.83 -3.21
N SER A 214 -3.07 -20.02 -4.23
CA SER A 214 -3.55 -20.53 -5.51
C SER A 214 -2.53 -21.51 -6.08
N SER A 215 -3.03 -22.65 -6.55
CA SER A 215 -2.24 -23.73 -7.18
C SER A 215 -1.77 -23.32 -8.57
#